data_AF-A0A7Y2PJ41-F1
#
_entry.id   AF-A0A7Y2PJ41-F1
#
_cell.length_a   1.000
_cell.length_b   1.000
_cell.length_c   1.000
_cell.angle_alpha   90.00
_cell.angle_beta   90.00
_cell.angle_gamma   90.00
#
_symmetry.space_group_name_H-M   'P 1'
#
loop_
_entity.id
_entity.type
_entity.pdbx_description
1 polymer ?
#
loop_
_entity_poly.entity_id
_entity_poly.type
_entity_poly.pdbx_seq_one_letter_code
_entity_poly.pdbx_strand_id
1 'polypeptide(L)'
;VAGEPLLQIAARQIEAAVTATDSSQGQAQGSVRITHHGGLHARPAALIRQTALGFKSTCRLHIGANSAPCDSIVRLLALGISEHDEVQVSCAGEDADAALQAILAALAKDQVRPAAATLKVLPAVARPINQEGQLNGVSAAPGLASGALYFLSTVQLPPDLGNHLPEEQMQALHSALEQVRAEIRLTLIQARAEGNLDEEAIFDTHLALLEDSELLQASHGAIDQGRNAAHAWSDAIEQQCAILQQLGNTLLAERSNDLHDLQQRVLRALLGESAQCQVPPGAIVAAHELTPSDLLMLSAQQVAGLCMAAGGATSHVAILARGKGLPCLVALGSGLLDLPAGQQVILDADSARL
;
A
#
# COMPACT_ATOMS: atom_id res chain seq x y z
N VAL A 1 -55.69 7.62 29.05
CA VAL A 1 -55.54 7.99 27.62
C VAL A 1 -54.04 8.09 27.37
N ALA A 2 -53.44 7.04 26.84
CA ALA A 2 -52.01 7.02 26.54
C ALA A 2 -51.76 7.94 25.33
N GLY A 3 -50.79 8.84 25.44
CA GLY A 3 -50.50 9.86 24.43
C GLY A 3 -49.95 9.26 23.14
N GLU A 4 -50.46 9.75 22.01
CA GLU A 4 -49.99 9.36 20.68
C GLU A 4 -48.62 10.01 20.37
N PRO A 5 -47.71 9.30 19.68
CA PRO A 5 -46.41 9.84 19.31
C PRO A 5 -46.53 10.92 18.23
N LEU A 6 -45.93 12.08 18.48
CA LEU A 6 -45.92 13.26 17.61
C LEU A 6 -44.90 13.20 16.44
N LEU A 7 -44.08 12.15 16.36
CA LEU A 7 -43.03 12.04 15.35
C LEU A 7 -42.82 10.58 14.95
N GLN A 8 -43.03 10.29 13.67
CA GLN A 8 -42.70 9.01 13.05
C GLN A 8 -41.47 9.22 12.17
N ILE A 9 -40.32 8.68 12.57
CA ILE A 9 -39.11 8.68 11.76
C ILE A 9 -39.16 7.43 10.87
N ALA A 10 -39.43 7.61 9.58
CA ALA A 10 -39.29 6.56 8.59
C ALA A 10 -37.90 6.63 7.97
N ALA A 11 -37.21 5.48 7.90
CA ALA A 11 -35.96 5.36 7.18
C ALA A 11 -36.21 5.68 5.69
N ARG A 12 -35.55 6.73 5.19
CA ARG A 12 -35.55 7.04 3.76
C ARG A 12 -34.63 6.02 3.10
N GLN A 13 -35.20 4.97 2.53
CA GLN A 13 -34.48 4.10 1.61
C GLN A 13 -34.05 4.96 0.42
N ILE A 14 -32.77 5.33 0.41
CA ILE A 14 -32.11 5.77 -0.82
C ILE A 14 -31.83 4.49 -1.57
N GLU A 15 -32.78 4.06 -2.41
CA GLU A 15 -32.50 3.06 -3.43
C GLU A 15 -31.45 3.65 -4.36
N ALA A 16 -30.21 3.15 -4.25
CA ALA A 16 -29.23 3.34 -5.30
C ALA A 16 -29.88 2.80 -6.59
N ALA A 17 -30.08 3.67 -7.58
CA ALA A 17 -30.67 3.29 -8.86
C ALA A 17 -29.67 2.39 -9.59
N VAL A 18 -29.78 1.08 -9.36
CA VAL A 18 -29.04 0.05 -10.08
C VAL A 18 -29.79 -0.21 -11.38
N THR A 19 -29.40 0.48 -12.46
CA THR A 19 -29.90 0.19 -13.81
C THR A 19 -29.06 -0.92 -14.43
N ALA A 20 -29.53 -2.17 -14.35
CA ALA A 20 -28.98 -3.28 -15.13
C ALA A 20 -29.73 -3.37 -16.47
N THR A 21 -28.99 -3.36 -17.59
CA THR A 21 -29.59 -3.57 -18.92
C THR A 21 -29.12 -4.91 -19.45
N ASP A 22 -30.06 -5.83 -19.59
CA ASP A 22 -29.81 -7.19 -20.08
C ASP A 22 -29.72 -7.16 -21.60
N SER A 23 -28.56 -7.47 -22.18
CA SER A 23 -28.46 -7.64 -23.63
C SER A 23 -27.33 -8.58 -24.07
N SER A 24 -27.78 -9.70 -24.66
CA SER A 24 -27.05 -10.75 -25.38
C SER A 24 -26.24 -11.74 -24.53
N GLN A 25 -26.38 -13.04 -24.86
CA GLN A 25 -25.86 -14.20 -24.13
C GLN A 25 -24.43 -13.98 -23.62
N GLY A 26 -24.29 -13.79 -22.32
CA GLY A 26 -23.00 -13.71 -21.62
C GLY A 26 -22.40 -12.30 -21.48
N GLN A 27 -23.16 -11.22 -21.69
CA GLN A 27 -22.74 -9.86 -21.37
C GLN A 27 -23.78 -9.13 -20.50
N ALA A 28 -23.31 -8.51 -19.41
CA ALA A 28 -24.14 -7.77 -18.48
C ALA A 28 -23.51 -6.40 -18.21
N GLN A 29 -24.32 -5.35 -18.12
CA GLN A 29 -23.84 -3.99 -17.81
C GLN A 29 -24.78 -3.27 -16.85
N GLY A 30 -24.21 -2.47 -15.95
CA GLY A 30 -24.97 -1.63 -15.04
C GLY A 30 -24.19 -0.43 -14.52
N SER A 31 -24.88 0.52 -13.91
CA SER A 31 -24.28 1.73 -13.35
C SER A 31 -24.53 1.85 -11.85
N VAL A 32 -23.62 2.54 -11.16
CA VAL A 32 -23.72 2.88 -9.74
C VAL A 32 -23.03 4.21 -9.47
N ARG A 33 -23.59 4.99 -8.54
CA ARG A 33 -22.95 6.20 -8.02
C ARG A 33 -22.05 5.83 -6.84
N ILE A 34 -20.81 6.30 -6.87
CA ILE A 34 -19.85 6.06 -5.79
C ILE A 34 -20.23 6.87 -4.55
N THR A 35 -20.38 6.18 -3.42
CA THR A 35 -20.68 6.80 -2.12
C THR A 35 -19.51 6.74 -1.13
N HIS A 36 -18.38 6.14 -1.53
CA HIS A 36 -17.19 6.05 -0.67
C HIS A 36 -16.56 7.43 -0.45
N HIS A 37 -16.39 7.82 0.82
CA HIS A 37 -15.74 9.08 1.17
C HIS A 37 -14.30 9.13 0.64
N GLY A 38 -14.02 10.10 -0.23
CA GLY A 38 -12.72 10.21 -0.91
C GLY A 38 -12.56 9.39 -2.19
N GLY A 39 -13.64 8.80 -2.72
CA GLY A 39 -13.67 8.11 -4.01
C GLY A 39 -13.19 6.66 -3.98
N LEU A 40 -12.85 6.12 -5.15
CA LEU A 40 -12.36 4.74 -5.28
C LEU A 40 -10.88 4.67 -4.86
N HIS A 41 -10.65 4.22 -3.63
CA HIS A 41 -9.31 4.00 -3.08
C HIS A 41 -9.01 2.49 -2.91
N ALA A 42 -7.83 2.16 -2.37
CA ALA A 42 -7.28 0.80 -2.41
C ALA A 42 -8.16 -0.29 -1.78
N ARG A 43 -8.90 0.02 -0.72
CA ARG A 43 -9.77 -0.94 -0.02
C ARG A 43 -11.06 -1.27 -0.80
N PRO A 44 -11.84 -0.28 -1.27
CA PRO A 44 -12.89 -0.52 -2.26
C PRO A 44 -12.37 -1.23 -3.51
N ALA A 45 -11.22 -0.83 -4.05
CA ALA A 45 -10.61 -1.48 -5.21
C ALA A 45 -10.23 -2.95 -4.93
N ALA A 46 -9.66 -3.24 -3.77
CA ALA A 46 -9.36 -4.61 -3.33
C ALA A 46 -10.65 -5.44 -3.14
N LEU A 47 -11.73 -4.84 -2.63
CA LEU A 47 -13.03 -5.51 -2.53
C LEU A 47 -13.63 -5.82 -3.91
N ILE A 48 -13.54 -4.89 -4.85
CA ILE A 48 -13.98 -5.09 -6.24
C ILE A 48 -13.19 -6.25 -6.85
N ARG A 49 -11.86 -6.24 -6.71
CA ARG A 49 -10.99 -7.32 -7.18
C ARG A 49 -11.34 -8.66 -6.55
N GLN A 50 -11.45 -8.71 -5.23
CA GLN A 50 -11.81 -9.92 -4.49
C GLN A 50 -13.17 -10.47 -4.94
N THR A 51 -14.12 -9.57 -5.22
CA THR A 51 -15.45 -9.93 -5.73
C THR A 51 -15.33 -10.49 -7.14
N ALA A 52 -14.63 -9.79 -8.04
CA ALA A 52 -14.46 -10.19 -9.44
C ALA A 52 -13.75 -11.56 -9.58
N LEU A 53 -12.73 -11.84 -8.77
CA LEU A 53 -12.02 -13.12 -8.76
C LEU A 53 -12.88 -14.31 -8.29
N GLY A 54 -14.02 -14.05 -7.65
CA GLY A 54 -14.99 -15.08 -7.28
C GLY A 54 -15.82 -15.62 -8.46
N PHE A 55 -15.69 -15.01 -9.64
CA PHE A 55 -16.46 -15.33 -10.84
C PHE A 55 -15.55 -15.73 -12.00
N LYS A 56 -16.11 -16.45 -12.97
CA LYS A 56 -15.39 -16.78 -14.22
C LYS A 56 -15.42 -15.64 -15.23
N SER A 57 -16.35 -14.70 -15.05
CA SER A 57 -16.53 -13.57 -15.95
C SER A 57 -15.42 -12.53 -15.85
N THR A 58 -15.04 -12.00 -17.01
CA THR A 58 -14.19 -10.81 -17.08
C THR A 58 -15.01 -9.57 -16.74
N CYS A 59 -14.49 -8.71 -15.87
CA CYS A 59 -15.21 -7.56 -15.37
C CYS A 59 -14.38 -6.29 -15.58
N ARG A 60 -15.02 -5.20 -16.01
CA ARG A 60 -14.39 -3.88 -16.21
C ARG A 60 -15.22 -2.77 -15.59
N LEU A 61 -14.53 -1.77 -15.04
CA LEU A 61 -15.11 -0.53 -14.53
C LEU A 61 -14.81 0.61 -15.51
N HIS A 62 -15.80 1.46 -15.75
CA HIS A 62 -15.74 2.55 -16.73
C HIS A 62 -16.15 3.88 -16.08
N ILE A 63 -15.43 4.95 -16.44
CA ILE A 63 -15.79 6.34 -16.13
C ILE A 63 -15.52 7.22 -17.36
N GLY A 64 -16.58 7.80 -17.93
CA GLY A 64 -16.49 8.51 -19.20
C GLY A 64 -15.93 7.62 -20.31
N ALA A 65 -14.80 8.00 -20.90
CA ALA A 65 -14.11 7.22 -21.93
C ALA A 65 -13.04 6.25 -21.37
N ASN A 66 -12.73 6.33 -20.08
CA ASN A 66 -11.68 5.54 -19.44
C ASN A 66 -12.26 4.25 -18.87
N SER A 67 -11.48 3.16 -18.92
CA SER A 67 -11.87 1.89 -18.31
C SER A 67 -10.70 1.12 -17.75
N ALA A 68 -10.95 0.33 -16.70
CA ALA A 68 -9.96 -0.52 -16.05
C ALA A 68 -10.54 -1.92 -15.81
N PRO A 69 -9.72 -2.98 -15.89
CA PRO A 69 -10.15 -4.31 -15.49
C PRO A 69 -10.32 -4.38 -13.97
N CYS A 70 -11.34 -5.12 -13.51
CA CYS A 70 -11.66 -5.21 -12.09
C CYS A 70 -10.68 -6.07 -11.28
N ASP A 71 -9.79 -6.82 -11.92
CA ASP A 71 -8.77 -7.65 -11.28
C ASP A 71 -7.43 -6.91 -11.07
N SER A 72 -7.31 -5.66 -11.54
CA SER A 72 -6.17 -4.77 -11.29
C SER A 72 -6.58 -3.58 -10.43
N ILE A 73 -6.09 -3.56 -9.20
CA ILE A 73 -6.24 -2.46 -8.25
C ILE A 73 -5.55 -1.22 -8.81
N VAL A 74 -4.33 -1.34 -9.35
CA VAL A 74 -3.58 -0.18 -9.85
C VAL A 74 -4.35 0.52 -10.96
N ARG A 75 -4.93 -0.23 -11.91
CA ARG A 75 -5.74 0.36 -12.99
C ARG A 75 -7.05 0.94 -12.50
N LEU A 76 -7.72 0.29 -11.55
CA LEU A 76 -8.93 0.81 -10.92
C LEU A 76 -8.66 2.17 -10.24
N LEU A 77 -7.58 2.27 -9.48
CA LEU A 77 -7.13 3.52 -8.87
C LEU A 77 -6.76 4.55 -9.93
N ALA A 78 -6.17 4.10 -11.04
CA ALA A 78 -5.76 4.97 -12.12
C ALA A 78 -6.92 5.66 -12.85
N LEU A 79 -8.16 5.17 -12.67
CA LEU A 79 -9.36 5.85 -13.19
C LEU A 79 -9.65 7.18 -12.48
N GLY A 80 -9.07 7.43 -11.30
CA GLY A 80 -9.24 8.69 -10.57
C GLY A 80 -10.67 8.96 -10.12
N ILE A 81 -11.47 7.90 -9.92
CA ILE A 81 -12.90 7.99 -9.59
C ILE A 81 -13.07 8.67 -8.22
N SER A 82 -13.79 9.78 -8.21
CA SER A 82 -14.08 10.60 -7.04
C SER A 82 -15.42 10.23 -6.39
N GLU A 83 -15.64 10.75 -5.20
CA GLU A 83 -16.91 10.63 -4.50
C GLU A 83 -18.04 11.28 -5.34
N HIS A 84 -19.19 10.61 -5.43
CA HIS A 84 -20.36 10.98 -6.24
C HIS A 84 -20.23 10.77 -7.75
N ASP A 85 -19.09 10.31 -8.26
CA ASP A 85 -18.97 9.94 -9.67
C ASP A 85 -19.93 8.79 -10.01
N GLU A 86 -20.48 8.83 -11.22
CA GLU A 86 -21.28 7.75 -11.78
C GLU A 86 -20.37 6.87 -12.63
N VAL A 87 -20.28 5.60 -12.23
CA VAL A 87 -19.43 4.61 -12.90
C VAL A 87 -20.29 3.52 -13.50
N GLN A 88 -19.79 2.92 -14.58
CA GLN A 88 -20.42 1.81 -15.24
C GLN A 88 -19.58 0.55 -15.08
N VAL A 89 -20.20 -0.58 -14.78
CA VAL A 89 -19.57 -1.89 -14.71
C VAL A 89 -20.06 -2.72 -15.88
N SER A 90 -19.14 -3.36 -16.60
CA SER A 90 -19.46 -4.35 -17.62
C SER A 90 -18.82 -5.69 -17.28
N CYS A 91 -19.60 -6.76 -17.37
CA CYS A 91 -19.17 -8.13 -17.13
C CYS A 91 -19.43 -8.97 -18.38
N ALA A 92 -18.50 -9.85 -18.73
CA ALA A 92 -18.64 -10.78 -19.85
C ALA A 92 -18.16 -12.19 -19.47
N GLY A 93 -19.03 -13.19 -19.63
CA GLY A 93 -18.80 -14.59 -19.27
C GLY A 93 -20.07 -15.36 -18.90
N GLU A 94 -19.89 -16.61 -18.46
CA GLU A 94 -20.99 -17.53 -18.12
C GLU A 94 -21.83 -17.05 -16.93
N ASP A 95 -21.22 -16.32 -16.01
CA ASP A 95 -21.80 -15.82 -14.76
C ASP A 95 -21.87 -14.27 -14.73
N ALA A 96 -21.96 -13.64 -15.91
CA ALA A 96 -21.84 -12.18 -16.07
C ALA A 96 -22.84 -11.39 -15.22
N ASP A 97 -24.11 -11.82 -15.15
CA ASP A 97 -25.13 -11.15 -14.35
C ASP A 97 -24.83 -11.24 -12.84
N ALA A 98 -24.43 -12.43 -12.37
CA ALA A 98 -24.10 -12.63 -10.96
C ALA A 98 -22.87 -11.80 -10.56
N ALA A 99 -21.85 -11.77 -11.41
CA ALA A 99 -20.65 -10.96 -11.22
C ALA A 99 -20.98 -9.47 -11.19
N LEU A 100 -21.80 -8.99 -12.14
CA LEU A 100 -22.24 -7.60 -12.20
C LEU A 100 -22.95 -7.18 -10.91
N GLN A 101 -23.95 -7.95 -10.48
CA GLN A 101 -24.72 -7.65 -9.27
C GLN A 101 -23.83 -7.60 -8.02
N ALA A 102 -22.89 -8.54 -7.90
CA ALA A 102 -21.95 -8.57 -6.78
C ALA A 102 -21.03 -7.33 -6.77
N ILE A 103 -20.49 -6.93 -7.91
CA ILE A 103 -19.60 -5.77 -8.03
C ILE A 103 -20.37 -4.46 -7.75
N LEU A 104 -21.58 -4.29 -8.30
CA LEU A 104 -22.41 -3.11 -8.04
C LEU A 104 -22.77 -3.02 -6.55
N ALA A 105 -23.06 -4.15 -5.89
CA ALA A 105 -23.30 -4.18 -4.46
C ALA A 105 -22.04 -3.84 -3.63
N ALA A 106 -20.86 -4.27 -4.07
CA ALA A 106 -19.60 -3.92 -3.43
C ALA A 106 -19.30 -2.41 -3.52
N LEU A 107 -19.60 -1.79 -4.66
CA LEU A 107 -19.44 -0.35 -4.92
C LEU A 107 -20.45 0.52 -4.15
N ALA A 108 -21.64 0.01 -3.88
CA ALA A 108 -22.69 0.73 -3.15
C ALA A 108 -22.56 0.65 -1.62
N LYS A 109 -21.74 -0.29 -1.09
CA LYS A 109 -21.57 -0.46 0.36
C LYS A 109 -20.70 0.65 0.93
N ASP A 110 -21.30 1.56 1.69
CA ASP A 110 -20.54 2.52 2.48
C ASP A 110 -19.77 1.76 3.58
N GLN A 111 -18.44 1.80 3.53
CA GLN A 111 -17.61 1.18 4.55
C GLN A 111 -17.33 2.21 5.63
N VAL A 112 -17.90 1.96 6.81
CA VAL A 112 -17.62 2.71 8.03
C VAL A 112 -16.12 2.60 8.32
N ARG A 113 -15.42 3.73 8.23
CA ARG A 113 -14.09 3.90 8.83
C ARG A 113 -14.19 3.54 10.33
N PRO A 114 -13.30 2.72 10.93
CA PRO A 114 -12.81 3.12 12.23
C PRO A 114 -12.24 4.52 12.00
N ALA A 115 -12.71 5.51 12.74
CA ALA A 115 -12.22 6.87 12.61
C ALA A 115 -10.69 6.84 12.76
N ALA A 116 -9.96 6.80 11.64
CA ALA A 116 -8.64 7.39 11.57
C ALA A 116 -8.92 8.79 12.04
N ALA A 117 -8.53 9.06 13.30
CA ALA A 117 -8.70 10.35 13.90
C ALA A 117 -8.25 11.34 12.84
N THR A 118 -9.14 12.22 12.42
CA THR A 118 -8.75 13.47 11.76
C THR A 118 -7.92 14.22 12.77
N LEU A 119 -6.69 13.76 13.00
CA LEU A 119 -5.65 14.51 13.62
C LEU A 119 -5.41 15.61 12.62
N LYS A 120 -5.71 16.83 13.05
CA LYS A 120 -5.41 18.06 12.33
C LYS A 120 -4.06 17.86 11.64
N VAL A 121 -4.07 17.99 10.32
CA VAL A 121 -2.84 18.26 9.57
C VAL A 121 -2.25 19.49 10.23
N LEU A 122 -1.29 19.28 11.13
CA LEU A 122 -0.50 20.37 11.64
C LEU A 122 0.21 20.92 10.40
N PRO A 123 0.12 22.22 10.13
CA PRO A 123 0.82 22.81 9.00
C PRO A 123 2.28 22.39 9.12
N ALA A 124 2.91 22.08 7.97
CA ALA A 124 4.33 21.76 7.88
C ALA A 124 5.11 22.68 8.81
N VAL A 125 5.54 22.14 9.95
CA VAL A 125 6.22 22.94 10.98
C VAL A 125 7.48 23.43 10.31
N ALA A 126 7.69 24.75 10.31
CA ALA A 126 8.88 25.37 9.75
C ALA A 126 10.11 24.62 10.30
N ARG A 127 10.99 24.16 9.40
CA ARG A 127 12.21 23.43 9.76
C ARG A 127 12.96 24.23 10.82
N PRO A 128 13.14 23.71 12.05
CA PRO A 128 13.94 24.39 13.04
C PRO A 128 15.38 24.46 12.54
N ILE A 129 16.05 25.59 12.80
CA ILE A 129 17.45 25.77 12.41
C ILE A 129 18.29 24.76 13.19
N ASN A 130 19.03 23.92 12.47
CA ASN A 130 19.96 22.98 13.07
C ASN A 130 21.08 23.73 13.78
N GLN A 131 21.30 23.43 15.07
CA GLN A 131 22.50 23.82 15.79
C GLN A 131 23.63 22.85 15.41
N GLU A 132 24.90 23.23 15.60
CA GLU A 132 26.02 22.33 15.32
C GLU A 132 25.85 21.01 16.09
N GLY A 133 25.79 19.90 15.34
CA GLY A 133 25.60 18.55 15.90
C GLY A 133 24.17 18.15 16.23
N GLN A 134 23.15 18.94 15.86
CA GLN A 134 21.74 18.61 16.08
C GLN A 134 20.94 18.66 14.78
N LEU A 135 20.13 17.63 14.52
CA LEU A 135 19.14 17.62 13.44
C LEU A 135 17.74 17.69 14.02
N ASN A 136 16.92 18.61 13.51
CA ASN A 136 15.52 18.70 13.91
C ASN A 136 14.62 18.01 12.87
N GLY A 137 13.61 17.30 13.35
CA GLY A 137 12.64 16.61 12.51
C GLY A 137 11.23 16.71 13.07
N VAL A 138 10.42 15.69 12.79
CA VAL A 138 9.08 15.54 13.33
C VAL A 138 9.01 14.22 14.09
N SER A 139 8.43 14.26 15.29
CA SER A 139 8.18 13.06 16.09
C SER A 139 7.12 12.19 15.41
N ALA A 140 7.53 11.03 14.92
CA ALA A 140 6.63 10.00 14.43
C ALA A 140 6.21 9.08 15.56
N ALA A 141 7.14 8.60 16.39
CA ALA A 141 6.83 7.83 17.60
C ALA A 141 7.69 8.31 18.76
N PRO A 142 7.09 8.65 19.93
CA PRO A 142 7.80 9.24 21.06
C PRO A 142 8.80 8.27 21.69
N GLY A 143 9.71 8.81 22.51
CA GLY A 143 10.71 8.06 23.24
C GLY A 143 12.15 8.56 23.03
N LEU A 144 13.03 8.02 23.86
CA LEU A 144 14.45 8.37 23.91
C LEU A 144 15.29 7.11 23.71
N ALA A 145 16.24 7.18 22.78
CA ALA A 145 17.14 6.08 22.48
C ALA A 145 18.54 6.60 22.17
N SER A 146 19.55 5.77 22.39
CA SER A 146 20.94 6.06 22.01
C SER A 146 21.59 4.83 21.40
N GLY A 147 22.37 5.03 20.36
CA GLY A 147 23.07 3.93 19.70
C GLY A 147 23.94 4.38 18.56
N ALA A 148 24.64 3.42 17.96
CA ALA A 148 25.40 3.66 16.73
C ALA A 148 24.43 3.90 15.57
N LEU A 149 24.70 4.94 14.77
CA LEU A 149 23.96 5.23 13.55
C LEU A 149 24.25 4.16 12.49
N TYR A 150 23.20 3.50 12.00
CA TYR A 150 23.29 2.49 10.95
C TYR A 150 22.43 2.91 9.76
N PHE A 151 23.03 3.01 8.58
CA PHE A 151 22.27 3.33 7.36
C PHE A 151 21.69 2.09 6.73
N LEU A 152 20.37 2.05 6.58
CA LEU A 152 19.71 0.96 5.88
C LEU A 152 19.92 1.11 4.37
N SER A 153 20.56 0.10 3.77
CA SER A 153 20.78 0.05 2.32
C SER A 153 19.55 -0.47 1.60
N THR A 154 19.20 0.17 0.48
CA THR A 154 18.23 -0.39 -0.47
C THR A 154 18.84 -1.56 -1.22
N VAL A 155 18.00 -2.52 -1.63
CA VAL A 155 18.47 -3.65 -2.45
C VAL A 155 19.01 -3.11 -3.78
N GLN A 156 20.24 -3.46 -4.12
CA GLN A 156 20.84 -3.14 -5.41
C GLN A 156 20.80 -4.34 -6.33
N LEU A 157 20.26 -4.15 -7.53
CA LEU A 157 20.24 -5.18 -8.55
C LEU A 157 21.61 -5.23 -9.27
N PRO A 158 22.22 -6.41 -9.42
CA PRO A 158 23.38 -6.56 -10.28
C PRO A 158 22.98 -6.26 -11.73
N PRO A 159 23.89 -5.85 -12.64
CA PRO A 159 23.53 -5.58 -14.03
C PRO A 159 22.87 -6.79 -14.71
N ASP A 160 21.76 -6.56 -15.43
CA ASP A 160 21.13 -7.58 -16.26
C ASP A 160 21.91 -7.79 -17.56
N LEU A 161 22.44 -8.99 -17.75
CA LEU A 161 23.13 -9.40 -18.98
C LEU A 161 22.17 -9.82 -20.10
N GLY A 162 20.88 -9.98 -19.80
CA GLY A 162 19.83 -10.45 -20.71
C GLY A 162 20.01 -11.89 -21.18
N ASN A 163 19.12 -12.32 -22.09
CA ASN A 163 19.08 -13.66 -22.67
C ASN A 163 18.94 -14.79 -21.63
N HIS A 164 18.23 -14.52 -20.54
CA HIS A 164 17.91 -15.55 -19.54
C HIS A 164 16.90 -16.54 -20.08
N LEU A 165 16.88 -17.75 -19.53
CA LEU A 165 15.90 -18.77 -19.87
C LEU A 165 14.55 -18.40 -19.23
N PRO A 166 13.48 -18.13 -20.00
CA PRO A 166 12.22 -17.65 -19.44
C PRO A 166 11.62 -18.59 -18.39
N GLU A 167 11.69 -19.91 -18.61
CA GLU A 167 11.13 -20.90 -17.68
C GLU A 167 11.79 -20.84 -16.29
N GLU A 168 13.12 -20.73 -16.22
CA GLU A 168 13.84 -20.63 -14.95
C GLU A 168 13.53 -19.34 -14.21
N GLN A 169 13.49 -18.21 -14.94
CA GLN A 169 13.17 -16.91 -14.35
C GLN A 169 11.71 -16.83 -13.89
N MET A 170 10.79 -17.45 -14.64
CA MET A 170 9.38 -17.54 -14.26
C MET A 170 9.20 -18.35 -12.97
N GLN A 171 9.91 -19.48 -12.87
CA GLN A 171 9.89 -20.30 -11.65
C GLN A 171 10.49 -19.54 -10.45
N ALA A 172 11.58 -18.81 -10.65
CA ALA A 172 12.19 -17.98 -9.61
C ALA A 172 11.23 -16.89 -9.12
N LEU A 173 10.59 -16.15 -10.04
CA LEU A 173 9.59 -15.15 -9.69
C LEU A 173 8.41 -15.77 -8.95
N HIS A 174 7.86 -16.88 -9.45
CA HIS A 174 6.75 -17.56 -8.81
C HIS A 174 7.10 -18.00 -7.37
N SER A 175 8.27 -18.62 -7.17
CA SER A 175 8.72 -19.02 -5.83
C SER A 175 8.87 -17.83 -4.88
N ALA A 176 9.44 -16.72 -5.36
CA ALA A 176 9.58 -15.51 -4.56
C ALA A 176 8.24 -14.89 -4.19
N LEU A 177 7.29 -14.83 -5.13
CA LEU A 177 5.93 -14.35 -4.88
C LEU A 177 5.19 -15.22 -3.86
N GLU A 178 5.29 -16.56 -3.94
CA GLU A 178 4.69 -17.46 -2.95
C GLU A 178 5.29 -17.27 -1.55
N GLN A 179 6.62 -17.11 -1.47
CA GLN A 179 7.28 -16.84 -0.20
C GLN A 179 6.78 -15.54 0.43
N VAL A 180 6.79 -14.44 -0.33
CA VAL A 180 6.32 -13.13 0.14
C VAL A 180 4.84 -13.18 0.52
N ARG A 181 4.02 -13.91 -0.23
CA ARG A 181 2.60 -14.12 0.09
C ARG A 181 2.42 -14.83 1.42
N ALA A 182 3.19 -15.90 1.67
CA ALA A 182 3.14 -16.62 2.93
C ALA A 182 3.55 -15.74 4.11
N GLU A 183 4.61 -14.95 3.94
CA GLU A 183 5.08 -13.99 4.96
C GLU A 183 4.00 -12.94 5.29
N ILE A 184 3.40 -12.29 4.29
CA ILE A 184 2.33 -11.30 4.50
C ILE A 184 1.12 -11.94 5.20
N ARG A 185 0.73 -13.17 4.82
CA ARG A 185 -0.36 -13.90 5.48
C ARG A 185 -0.06 -14.19 6.96
N LEU A 186 1.18 -14.52 7.30
CA LEU A 186 1.58 -14.72 8.70
C LEU A 186 1.49 -13.40 9.49
N THR A 187 1.96 -12.29 8.91
CA THR A 187 1.82 -10.97 9.53
C THR A 187 0.36 -10.60 9.75
N LEU A 188 -0.53 -10.88 8.78
CA LEU A 188 -1.98 -10.67 8.91
C LEU A 188 -2.60 -11.48 10.05
N ILE A 189 -2.21 -12.75 10.19
CA ILE A 189 -2.69 -13.61 11.29
C ILE A 189 -2.27 -13.03 12.64
N GLN A 190 -1.01 -12.57 12.76
CA GLN A 190 -0.50 -11.96 13.98
C GLN A 190 -1.22 -10.65 14.30
N ALA A 191 -1.36 -9.74 13.32
CA ALA A 191 -2.06 -8.48 13.48
C ALA A 191 -3.50 -8.68 13.95
N ARG A 192 -4.22 -9.68 13.38
CA ARG A 192 -5.58 -10.05 13.81
C ARG A 192 -5.62 -10.60 15.23
N ALA A 193 -4.66 -11.44 15.60
CA ALA A 193 -4.57 -12.01 16.94
C ALA A 193 -4.29 -10.93 18.01
N GLU A 194 -3.51 -9.90 17.65
CA GLU A 194 -3.17 -8.76 18.50
C GLU A 194 -4.23 -7.64 18.47
N GLY A 195 -5.22 -7.73 17.57
CA GLY A 195 -6.24 -6.69 17.37
C GLY A 195 -5.69 -5.40 16.74
N ASN A 196 -4.55 -5.48 16.04
CA ASN A 196 -3.92 -4.33 15.39
C ASN A 196 -4.56 -4.07 14.01
N LEU A 197 -5.67 -3.33 14.01
CA LEU A 197 -6.46 -3.03 12.82
C LEU A 197 -5.70 -2.24 11.74
N ASP A 198 -4.77 -1.38 12.13
CA ASP A 198 -3.98 -0.58 11.18
C ASP A 198 -2.97 -1.47 10.44
N GLU A 199 -2.26 -2.33 11.18
CA GLU A 199 -1.33 -3.31 10.60
C GLU A 199 -2.06 -4.30 9.69
N GLU A 200 -3.23 -4.78 10.11
CA GLU A 200 -4.10 -5.62 9.27
C GLU A 200 -4.47 -4.92 7.94
N ALA A 201 -4.96 -3.68 8.00
CA ALA A 201 -5.39 -2.96 6.81
C ALA A 201 -4.25 -2.68 5.81
N ILE A 202 -3.05 -2.39 6.32
CA ILE A 202 -1.85 -2.17 5.50
C ILE A 202 -1.50 -3.47 4.76
N PHE A 203 -1.37 -4.59 5.47
CA PHE A 203 -0.93 -5.85 4.88
C PHE A 203 -1.99 -6.56 4.03
N ASP A 204 -3.28 -6.34 4.29
CA ASP A 204 -4.35 -6.80 3.40
C ASP A 204 -4.25 -6.09 2.04
N THR A 205 -3.91 -4.79 2.06
CA THR A 205 -3.68 -4.03 0.82
C THR A 205 -2.43 -4.51 0.08
N HIS A 206 -1.34 -4.77 0.79
CA HIS A 206 -0.12 -5.34 0.19
C HIS A 206 -0.38 -6.68 -0.47
N LEU A 207 -1.13 -7.58 0.19
CA LEU A 207 -1.49 -8.87 -0.40
C LEU A 207 -2.31 -8.68 -1.69
N ALA A 208 -3.26 -7.76 -1.68
CA ALA A 208 -4.11 -7.50 -2.84
C ALA A 208 -3.32 -6.90 -4.02
N LEU A 209 -2.35 -6.02 -3.75
CA LEU A 209 -1.45 -5.45 -4.76
C LEU A 209 -0.42 -6.45 -5.30
N LEU A 210 0.10 -7.36 -4.46
CA LEU A 210 1.03 -8.41 -4.88
C LEU A 210 0.42 -9.34 -5.94
N GLU A 211 -0.89 -9.48 -5.91
CA GLU A 211 -1.65 -10.34 -6.82
C GLU A 211 -2.35 -9.55 -7.95
N ASP A 212 -1.96 -8.30 -8.19
CA ASP A 212 -2.49 -7.45 -9.27
C ASP A 212 -2.16 -8.03 -10.65
N SER A 213 -3.17 -8.22 -11.49
CA SER A 213 -3.04 -8.88 -12.79
C SER A 213 -2.09 -8.14 -13.74
N GLU A 214 -2.12 -6.81 -13.75
CA GLU A 214 -1.29 -5.99 -14.65
C GLU A 214 0.18 -6.00 -14.24
N LEU A 215 0.43 -5.99 -12.92
CA LEU A 215 1.79 -6.11 -12.38
C LEU A 215 2.42 -7.47 -12.72
N LEU A 216 1.65 -8.55 -12.54
CA LEU A 216 2.10 -9.90 -12.87
C LEU A 216 2.31 -10.08 -14.38
N GLN A 217 1.37 -9.60 -15.20
CA GLN A 217 1.49 -9.68 -16.66
C GLN A 217 2.69 -8.88 -17.20
N ALA A 218 2.93 -7.67 -16.68
CA ALA A 218 4.09 -6.88 -17.07
C ALA A 218 5.41 -7.60 -16.73
N SER A 219 5.49 -8.19 -15.53
CA SER A 219 6.65 -8.96 -15.09
C SER A 219 6.87 -10.20 -15.95
N HIS A 220 5.81 -10.98 -16.22
CA HIS A 220 5.89 -12.18 -17.07
C HIS A 220 6.30 -11.82 -18.50
N GLY A 221 5.69 -10.79 -19.09
CA GLY A 221 6.00 -10.37 -20.45
C GLY A 221 7.45 -9.90 -20.63
N ALA A 222 8.06 -9.30 -19.60
CA ALA A 222 9.47 -8.95 -19.61
C ALA A 222 10.37 -10.20 -19.51
N ILE A 223 10.01 -11.17 -18.65
CA ILE A 223 10.72 -12.45 -18.52
C ILE A 223 10.68 -13.24 -19.83
N ASP A 224 9.54 -13.28 -20.52
CA ASP A 224 9.39 -13.94 -21.82
C ASP A 224 10.30 -13.33 -22.89
N GLN A 225 10.70 -12.06 -22.73
CA GLN A 225 11.68 -11.36 -23.58
C GLN A 225 13.13 -11.59 -23.14
N GLY A 226 13.38 -12.48 -22.18
CA GLY A 226 14.71 -12.85 -21.71
C GLY A 226 15.30 -11.92 -20.64
N ARG A 227 14.48 -11.11 -19.95
CA ARG A 227 14.91 -10.34 -18.76
C ARG A 227 15.08 -11.25 -17.55
N ASN A 228 15.98 -10.86 -16.66
CA ASN A 228 16.08 -11.46 -15.33
C ASN A 228 14.81 -11.18 -14.48
N ALA A 229 14.39 -12.14 -13.65
CA ALA A 229 13.19 -12.03 -12.83
C ALA A 229 13.17 -10.80 -11.90
N ALA A 230 14.30 -10.47 -11.26
CA ALA A 230 14.40 -9.35 -10.35
C ALA A 230 14.28 -8.01 -11.07
N HIS A 231 14.87 -7.91 -12.26
CA HIS A 231 14.73 -6.72 -13.11
C HIS A 231 13.32 -6.59 -13.68
N ALA A 232 12.74 -7.68 -14.17
CA ALA A 232 11.39 -7.70 -14.70
C ALA A 232 10.37 -7.23 -13.66
N TRP A 233 10.47 -7.75 -12.42
CA TRP A 233 9.63 -7.31 -11.32
C TRP A 233 9.84 -5.84 -10.95
N SER A 234 11.10 -5.41 -10.83
CA SER A 234 11.44 -4.02 -10.51
C SER A 234 10.89 -3.05 -11.55
N ASP A 235 11.10 -3.35 -12.84
CA ASP A 235 10.64 -2.52 -13.96
C ASP A 235 9.10 -2.46 -14.00
N ALA A 236 8.42 -3.57 -13.72
CA ALA A 236 6.96 -3.61 -13.65
C ALA A 236 6.41 -2.73 -12.51
N ILE A 237 7.04 -2.76 -11.31
CA ILE A 237 6.68 -1.87 -10.20
C ILE A 237 6.86 -0.41 -10.60
N GLU A 238 8.03 -0.04 -11.15
CA GLU A 238 8.31 1.35 -11.54
C GLU A 238 7.30 1.88 -12.56
N GLN A 239 6.88 1.03 -13.52
CA GLN A 239 5.83 1.38 -14.48
C GLN A 239 4.49 1.66 -13.79
N GLN A 240 4.09 0.84 -12.81
CA GLN A 240 2.86 1.06 -12.06
C GLN A 240 2.94 2.32 -11.18
N CYS A 241 4.07 2.54 -10.50
CA CYS A 241 4.31 3.76 -9.73
C CYS A 241 4.19 5.02 -10.61
N ALA A 242 4.78 5.00 -11.81
CA ALA A 242 4.69 6.13 -12.75
C ALA A 242 3.24 6.44 -13.16
N ILE A 243 2.40 5.43 -13.37
CA ILE A 243 0.97 5.60 -13.67
C ILE A 243 0.25 6.30 -12.49
N LEU A 244 0.49 5.86 -11.26
CA LEU A 244 -0.14 6.43 -10.07
C LEU A 244 0.31 7.87 -9.80
N GLN A 245 1.58 8.18 -10.06
CA GLN A 245 2.14 9.52 -9.87
C GLN A 245 1.55 10.56 -10.84
N GLN A 246 1.19 10.15 -12.07
CA GLN A 246 0.60 11.05 -13.07
C GLN A 246 -0.75 11.65 -12.65
N LEU A 247 -1.43 11.04 -11.68
CA LEU A 247 -2.76 11.45 -11.21
C LEU A 247 -2.70 12.50 -10.08
N GLY A 248 -1.52 12.74 -9.50
CA GLY A 248 -1.25 13.92 -8.65
C GLY A 248 -1.99 14.01 -7.32
N ASN A 249 -2.55 12.90 -6.79
CA ASN A 249 -3.26 12.88 -5.50
C ASN A 249 -2.39 12.24 -4.39
N THR A 250 -2.40 12.83 -3.19
CA THR A 250 -1.70 12.33 -2.00
C THR A 250 -2.01 10.88 -1.64
N LEU A 251 -3.27 10.43 -1.85
CA LEU A 251 -3.64 9.03 -1.60
C LEU A 251 -2.91 8.04 -2.53
N LEU A 252 -2.57 8.47 -3.75
CA LEU A 252 -1.87 7.65 -4.73
C LEU A 252 -0.36 7.64 -4.49
N ALA A 253 0.18 8.70 -3.89
CA ALA A 253 1.57 8.72 -3.42
C ALA A 253 1.81 7.64 -2.35
N GLU A 254 0.88 7.48 -1.40
CA GLU A 254 0.94 6.38 -0.43
C GLU A 254 0.93 4.99 -1.10
N ARG A 255 0.25 4.85 -2.24
CA ARG A 255 0.23 3.58 -2.99
C ARG A 255 1.52 3.32 -3.76
N SER A 256 2.18 4.35 -4.26
CA SER A 256 3.53 4.23 -4.81
C SER A 256 4.48 3.66 -3.74
N ASN A 257 4.35 4.11 -2.49
CA ASN A 257 5.15 3.61 -1.37
C ASN A 257 4.83 2.14 -1.06
N ASP A 258 3.55 1.73 -1.10
CA ASP A 258 3.18 0.32 -0.93
C ASP A 258 3.75 -0.59 -2.04
N LEU A 259 3.77 -0.10 -3.28
CA LEU A 259 4.38 -0.83 -4.41
C LEU A 259 5.90 -0.95 -4.25
N HIS A 260 6.60 0.12 -3.84
CA HIS A 260 8.02 0.04 -3.53
C HIS A 260 8.31 -0.90 -2.35
N ASP A 261 7.41 -1.00 -1.38
CA ASP A 261 7.57 -1.98 -0.30
C ASP A 261 7.51 -3.42 -0.83
N LEU A 262 6.52 -3.72 -1.66
CA LEU A 262 6.42 -5.02 -2.33
C LEU A 262 7.62 -5.31 -3.25
N GLN A 263 8.13 -4.28 -3.94
CA GLN A 263 9.37 -4.36 -4.72
C GLN A 263 10.49 -4.91 -3.85
N GLN A 264 10.80 -4.25 -2.73
CA GLN A 264 11.90 -4.65 -1.86
C GLN A 264 11.71 -6.06 -1.28
N ARG A 265 10.49 -6.44 -0.87
CA ARG A 265 10.20 -7.80 -0.37
C ARG A 265 10.50 -8.88 -1.41
N VAL A 266 9.96 -8.74 -2.62
CA VAL A 266 10.13 -9.74 -3.68
C VAL A 266 11.57 -9.76 -4.16
N LEU A 267 12.24 -8.61 -4.25
CA LEU A 267 13.67 -8.56 -4.56
C LEU A 267 14.52 -9.29 -3.52
N ARG A 268 14.22 -9.13 -2.22
CA ARG A 268 14.90 -9.88 -1.14
C ARG A 268 14.68 -11.39 -1.29
N ALA A 269 13.46 -11.82 -1.61
CA ALA A 269 13.17 -13.24 -1.84
C ALA A 269 13.88 -13.81 -3.08
N LEU A 270 13.96 -13.04 -4.17
CA LEU A 270 14.66 -13.42 -5.40
C LEU A 270 16.18 -13.51 -5.24
N LEU A 271 16.77 -12.58 -4.48
CA LEU A 271 18.22 -12.49 -4.29
C LEU A 271 18.72 -13.32 -3.09
N GLY A 272 17.83 -13.74 -2.20
CA GLY A 272 18.13 -14.56 -1.03
C GLY A 272 19.09 -13.88 -0.05
N GLU A 273 20.10 -14.61 0.41
CA GLU A 273 21.09 -14.13 1.40
C GLU A 273 21.81 -12.86 0.95
N SER A 274 21.99 -12.66 -0.36
CA SER A 274 22.68 -11.47 -0.90
C SER A 274 21.94 -10.15 -0.68
N ALA A 275 20.65 -10.22 -0.32
CA ALA A 275 19.82 -9.06 -0.01
C ALA A 275 19.43 -8.97 1.48
N GLN A 276 19.91 -9.88 2.34
CA GLN A 276 19.65 -9.80 3.79
C GLN A 276 20.45 -8.67 4.42
N CYS A 277 19.74 -7.77 5.11
CA CYS A 277 20.37 -6.72 5.91
C CYS A 277 20.42 -7.16 7.38
N GLN A 278 21.62 -7.29 7.93
CA GLN A 278 21.84 -7.50 9.36
C GLN A 278 22.22 -6.17 10.01
N VAL A 279 21.30 -5.67 10.82
CA VAL A 279 21.45 -4.47 11.63
C VAL A 279 21.85 -4.89 13.05
N PRO A 280 22.90 -4.29 13.64
CA PRO A 280 23.28 -4.56 15.01
C PRO A 280 22.13 -4.23 15.99
N PRO A 281 21.84 -5.10 16.98
CA PRO A 281 20.91 -4.78 18.05
C PRO A 281 21.30 -3.48 18.76
N GLY A 282 20.30 -2.65 19.09
CA GLY A 282 20.51 -1.36 19.74
C GLY A 282 21.00 -0.24 18.82
N ALA A 283 21.09 -0.45 17.50
CA ALA A 283 21.43 0.61 16.56
C ALA A 283 20.29 1.65 16.41
N ILE A 284 20.64 2.88 16.05
CA ILE A 284 19.70 3.88 15.53
C ILE A 284 19.75 3.80 14.01
N VAL A 285 18.66 3.35 13.39
CA VAL A 285 18.63 3.12 11.95
C VAL A 285 18.21 4.38 11.21
N ALA A 286 19.03 4.80 10.25
CA ALA A 286 18.75 5.92 9.37
C ALA A 286 18.50 5.47 7.93
N ALA A 287 17.51 6.06 7.29
CA ALA A 287 17.23 5.85 5.87
C ALA A 287 16.68 7.14 5.23
N HIS A 288 16.60 7.17 3.90
CA HIS A 288 15.84 8.23 3.23
C HIS A 288 14.36 8.15 3.62
N GLU A 289 13.78 6.97 3.44
CA GLU A 289 12.44 6.56 3.86
C GLU A 289 12.51 5.08 4.24
N LEU A 290 11.67 4.65 5.16
CA LEU A 290 11.54 3.23 5.54
C LEU A 290 10.20 2.72 5.04
N THR A 291 10.11 1.42 4.78
CA THR A 291 8.84 0.75 4.47
C THR A 291 8.27 0.01 5.69
N PRO A 292 6.96 -0.33 5.70
CA PRO A 292 6.38 -1.21 6.70
C PRO A 292 7.17 -2.52 6.91
N SER A 293 7.69 -3.10 5.83
CA SER A 293 8.53 -4.32 5.90
C SER A 293 9.86 -4.09 6.59
N ASP A 294 10.52 -2.98 6.29
CA ASP A 294 11.76 -2.62 6.96
C ASP A 294 11.52 -2.48 8.45
N LEU A 295 10.45 -1.79 8.84
CA LEU A 295 10.10 -1.64 10.25
C LEU A 295 9.93 -2.99 10.97
N LEU A 296 9.20 -3.94 10.37
CA LEU A 296 9.00 -5.25 10.97
C LEU A 296 10.33 -6.02 11.11
N MET A 297 11.17 -5.99 10.08
CA MET A 297 12.50 -6.59 10.11
C MET A 297 13.37 -5.95 11.20
N LEU A 298 13.43 -4.62 11.25
CA LEU A 298 14.23 -3.85 12.21
C LEU A 298 13.73 -4.07 13.65
N SER A 299 12.42 -4.14 13.84
CA SER A 299 11.82 -4.48 15.14
C SER A 299 12.24 -5.87 15.60
N ALA A 300 12.24 -6.86 14.70
CA ALA A 300 12.70 -8.22 15.03
C ALA A 300 14.21 -8.28 15.35
N GLN A 301 15.00 -7.37 14.77
CA GLN A 301 16.45 -7.23 15.03
C GLN A 301 16.78 -6.35 16.25
N GLN A 302 15.77 -5.91 17.01
CA GLN A 302 15.94 -5.17 18.28
C GLN A 302 16.72 -3.86 18.14
N VAL A 303 16.44 -3.08 17.09
CA VAL A 303 17.01 -1.73 16.96
C VAL A 303 16.49 -0.80 18.06
N ALA A 304 17.28 0.23 18.41
CA ALA A 304 16.93 1.17 19.47
C ALA A 304 16.00 2.29 18.99
N GLY A 305 16.00 2.63 17.69
CA GLY A 305 15.18 3.70 17.14
C GLY A 305 15.40 3.93 15.65
N LEU A 306 14.57 4.81 15.07
CA LEU A 306 14.44 5.00 13.62
C LEU A 306 14.51 6.49 13.24
N CYS A 307 15.24 6.80 12.18
CA CYS A 307 15.41 8.14 11.64
C CYS A 307 15.19 8.12 10.13
N MET A 308 14.32 9.00 9.63
CA MET A 308 14.07 9.15 8.20
C MET A 308 14.32 10.59 7.74
N ALA A 309 15.00 10.73 6.61
CA ALA A 309 15.23 12.03 5.98
C ALA A 309 13.92 12.64 5.43
N ALA A 310 13.07 11.78 4.87
CA ALA A 310 11.74 12.08 4.35
C ALA A 310 10.64 11.39 5.18
N GLY A 311 9.40 11.46 4.70
CA GLY A 311 8.23 10.86 5.36
C GLY A 311 7.47 11.82 6.28
N GLY A 312 6.25 11.42 6.65
CA GLY A 312 5.34 12.18 7.50
C GLY A 312 4.94 11.43 8.76
N ALA A 313 4.55 12.16 9.82
CA ALA A 313 4.16 11.58 11.12
C ALA A 313 2.86 10.77 11.07
N THR A 314 2.14 10.79 9.95
CA THR A 314 0.92 10.02 9.69
C THR A 314 1.16 8.89 8.68
N SER A 315 2.40 8.62 8.27
CA SER A 315 2.70 7.52 7.35
C SER A 315 2.42 6.16 8.02
N HIS A 316 2.24 5.13 7.20
CA HIS A 316 2.11 3.74 7.67
C HIS A 316 3.25 3.35 8.63
N VAL A 317 4.49 3.72 8.31
CA VAL A 317 5.65 3.44 9.18
C VAL A 317 5.55 4.18 10.50
N ALA A 318 5.11 5.43 10.52
CA ALA A 318 4.93 6.18 11.76
C ALA A 318 3.87 5.54 12.68
N ILE A 319 2.76 5.06 12.10
CA ILE A 319 1.69 4.37 12.84
C ILE A 319 2.21 3.05 13.43
N LEU A 320 2.85 2.23 12.60
CA LEU A 320 3.37 0.95 13.03
C LEU A 320 4.50 1.09 14.07
N ALA A 321 5.38 2.09 13.92
CA ALA A 321 6.47 2.33 14.88
C ALA A 321 5.93 2.66 16.28
N ARG A 322 4.85 3.45 16.37
CA ARG A 322 4.13 3.69 17.65
C ARG A 322 3.59 2.39 18.24
N GLY A 323 2.96 1.56 17.41
CA GLY A 323 2.42 0.26 17.84
C GLY A 323 3.49 -0.68 18.40
N LYS A 324 4.72 -0.63 17.86
CA LYS A 324 5.88 -1.41 18.36
C LYS A 324 6.69 -0.72 19.46
N GLY A 325 6.33 0.51 19.85
CA GLY A 325 7.06 1.27 20.88
C GLY A 325 8.48 1.67 20.48
N LEU A 326 8.76 1.77 19.17
CA LEU A 326 10.08 2.16 18.66
C LEU A 326 10.15 3.68 18.48
N PRO A 327 11.07 4.39 19.16
CA PRO A 327 11.27 5.83 18.95
C PRO A 327 11.58 6.13 17.48
N CYS A 328 10.86 7.08 16.90
CA CYS A 328 10.92 7.34 15.46
C CYS A 328 10.84 8.84 15.14
N LEU A 329 11.82 9.32 14.37
CA LEU A 329 11.90 10.66 13.80
C LEU A 329 11.77 10.60 12.28
N VAL A 330 10.97 11.50 11.71
CA VAL A 330 10.82 11.68 10.26
C VAL A 330 11.16 13.11 9.87
N ALA A 331 11.28 13.37 8.56
CA ALA A 331 11.51 14.70 8.01
C ALA A 331 12.76 15.42 8.57
N LEU A 332 13.81 14.66 8.93
CA LEU A 332 15.10 15.19 9.38
C LEU A 332 15.89 15.90 8.26
N GLY A 333 15.48 15.69 7.00
CA GLY A 333 16.13 16.27 5.83
C GLY A 333 17.40 15.51 5.41
N SER A 334 18.01 15.96 4.30
CA SER A 334 19.17 15.30 3.70
C SER A 334 20.40 15.26 4.61
N GLY A 335 20.53 16.20 5.55
CA GLY A 335 21.64 16.25 6.50
C GLY A 335 21.75 15.02 7.39
N LEU A 336 20.68 14.23 7.55
CA LEU A 336 20.73 12.91 8.20
C LEU A 336 21.65 11.94 7.44
N LEU A 337 21.60 11.96 6.11
CA LEU A 337 22.32 11.04 5.23
C LEU A 337 23.80 11.41 5.08
N ASP A 338 24.17 12.64 5.46
CA ASP A 338 25.54 13.13 5.45
C ASP A 338 26.30 12.75 6.74
N LEU A 339 25.62 12.18 7.74
CA LEU A 339 26.25 11.79 8.99
C LEU A 339 27.15 10.55 8.82
N PRO A 340 28.29 10.47 9.53
CA PRO A 340 29.13 9.29 9.55
C PRO A 340 28.42 8.04 10.07
N ALA A 341 28.50 6.94 9.31
CA ALA A 341 28.06 5.63 9.77
C ALA A 341 28.81 5.19 11.03
N GLY A 342 28.12 4.57 11.98
CA GLY A 342 28.66 4.13 13.26
C GLY A 342 28.81 5.23 14.32
N GLN A 343 28.54 6.50 13.98
CA GLN A 343 28.55 7.59 14.96
C GLN A 343 27.52 7.32 16.06
N GLN A 344 27.90 7.58 17.32
CA GLN A 344 26.96 7.54 18.43
C GLN A 344 26.04 8.74 18.37
N VAL A 345 24.73 8.49 18.40
CA VAL A 345 23.69 9.51 18.34
C VAL A 345 22.66 9.29 19.45
N ILE A 346 21.94 10.35 19.82
CA ILE A 346 20.82 10.30 20.75
C ILE A 346 19.57 10.71 19.99
N LEU A 347 18.65 9.77 19.82
CA LEU A 347 17.34 10.02 19.25
C LEU A 347 16.40 10.44 20.38
N ASP A 348 16.03 11.71 20.41
CA ASP A 348 15.05 12.30 21.33
C ASP A 348 13.78 12.64 20.54
N ALA A 349 12.91 11.63 20.39
CA ALA A 349 11.67 11.80 19.64
C ALA A 349 10.63 12.62 20.41
N ASP A 350 10.75 12.74 21.72
CA ASP A 350 9.88 13.62 22.52
C ASP A 350 10.13 15.10 22.20
N SER A 351 11.39 15.46 21.97
CA SER A 351 11.81 16.81 21.58
C SER A 351 12.02 16.99 20.08
N ALA A 352 11.71 15.97 19.27
CA ALA A 352 11.83 15.95 17.81
C ALA A 352 13.25 16.26 17.27
N ARG A 353 14.30 15.70 17.91
CA ARG A 353 15.70 15.96 17.56
C ARG A 353 16.58 14.71 17.60
N LEU A 354 17.60 14.70 16.74
CA LEU A 354 18.70 13.72 16.69
C LEU A 354 20.03 14.42 16.97
#